data_AF-A0A4Q1CHX3-F1
#
_entry.id   AF-A0A4Q1CHX3-F1
#
_cell.length_a   1.000
_cell.length_b   1.000
_cell.length_c   1.000
_cell.angle_alpha   90.00
_cell.angle_beta   90.00
_cell.angle_gamma   90.00
#
_symmetry.space_group_name_H-M   'P 1'
#
loop_
_entity.id
_entity.type
_entity.pdbx_description
1 polymer ?
#
loop_
_entity_poly.entity_id
_entity_poly.type
_entity_poly.pdbx_seq_one_letter_code
_entity_poly.pdbx_strand_id
1 'polypeptide(L)'
;MKQLAVFLMLMGFFTAAKAQKLSIANIQKSSVLRNSDAIKEGSEVKGYYFFYVSDKIDRKTNEYTLQIMDQSLNKLKELKFQDSKNVSIIESSFNGTDLVFLFYNSDDNILDYQVYGADGTKKFSYTKSISKKDEAYLRMNYLLDDEDNNFKGLYPVEGKGFISNVPSRDNKDFTFQISYVGTDAKKQWTYVPAMDGKMFVGDYLGTHKNVVYVEMLKYSSRFDRNPESFILGLSLENGKLLFQKSTNEGKYNFYPISMSVLNDGKAYLYGEFFDKGGNVMKDKSKGFAFVGIDETGKTLSEKYSTWALDLGKHLGTSGSGKIDDFGYMFLHNMIQTEDGSIYAIGEGYKKAASGLGIASTILAGASGSGSSGVSMVKLKVTDMLVIKFDPDFTVKEASIYKKSDNDIQLLGGSEFVSTQMLGKQIKYYYSGFDYAYTQVNKDHSSFSICYSDFERGKDYKGTTFNSITYSDGKLTQDKIQTKSDATRSIVLPARQGQVLILDYYRKDKKIDLHFEKLN
;
A
#
# COMPACT_ATOMS: atom_id res chain seq x y z
N MET A 1 -29.70 47.87 -48.00
CA MET A 1 -29.42 47.43 -46.62
C MET A 1 -28.64 46.11 -46.70
N LYS A 2 -27.45 46.08 -46.09
CA LYS A 2 -26.48 44.99 -46.16
C LYS A 2 -26.85 43.89 -45.15
N GLN A 3 -26.91 42.64 -45.58
CA GLN A 3 -26.75 41.49 -44.68
C GLN A 3 -25.63 40.62 -45.24
N LEU A 4 -24.52 40.61 -44.50
CA LEU A 4 -23.30 39.87 -44.80
C LEU A 4 -23.40 38.54 -44.05
N ALA A 5 -23.54 37.44 -44.77
CA ALA A 5 -23.39 36.09 -44.21
C ALA A 5 -21.89 35.78 -44.14
N VAL A 6 -21.33 35.73 -42.92
CA VAL A 6 -19.99 35.20 -42.68
C VAL A 6 -20.15 33.78 -42.16
N PHE A 7 -19.86 32.83 -43.03
CA PHE A 7 -19.77 31.41 -42.71
C PHE A 7 -18.41 31.17 -42.04
N LEU A 8 -18.40 31.05 -40.71
CA LEU A 8 -17.20 30.77 -39.94
C LEU A 8 -16.96 29.26 -39.95
N MET A 9 -16.05 28.81 -40.82
CA MET A 9 -15.58 27.42 -40.89
C MET A 9 -14.66 27.14 -39.69
N LEU A 10 -15.25 26.72 -38.58
CA LEU A 10 -14.56 26.14 -37.42
C LEU A 10 -14.03 24.74 -37.83
N MET A 11 -12.88 24.71 -38.51
CA MET A 11 -12.06 23.50 -38.55
C MET A 11 -11.50 23.29 -37.15
N GLY A 12 -12.20 22.45 -36.37
CA GLY A 12 -11.66 21.89 -35.14
C GLY A 12 -10.42 21.09 -35.48
N PHE A 13 -9.25 21.61 -35.10
CA PHE A 13 -8.05 20.81 -34.96
C PHE A 13 -8.30 19.80 -33.86
N PHE A 14 -8.78 18.61 -34.24
CA PHE A 14 -8.57 17.41 -33.45
C PHE A 14 -7.06 17.15 -33.46
N THR A 15 -6.33 17.71 -32.50
CA THR A 15 -5.05 17.16 -32.12
C THR A 15 -5.34 15.76 -31.58
N ALA A 16 -5.15 14.76 -32.42
CA ALA A 16 -4.97 13.40 -31.94
C ALA A 16 -3.77 13.45 -30.99
N ALA A 17 -4.03 13.59 -29.69
CA ALA A 17 -3.03 13.46 -28.65
C ALA A 17 -2.49 12.04 -28.81
N LYS A 18 -1.37 11.89 -29.53
CA LYS A 18 -0.66 10.62 -29.60
C LYS A 18 -0.37 10.25 -28.15
N ALA A 19 -0.90 9.11 -27.70
CA ALA A 19 -0.57 8.55 -26.40
C ALA A 19 0.95 8.58 -26.27
N GLN A 20 1.46 9.31 -25.27
CA GLN A 20 2.87 9.51 -25.13
C GLN A 20 3.52 8.15 -24.83
N LYS A 21 4.31 7.67 -25.78
CA LYS A 21 5.04 6.41 -25.67
C LYS A 21 6.53 6.70 -25.50
N LEU A 22 7.15 6.06 -24.53
CA LEU A 22 8.60 6.09 -24.31
C LEU A 22 9.13 4.64 -24.36
N SER A 23 10.35 4.45 -24.84
CA SER A 23 11.04 3.16 -24.77
C SER A 23 12.42 3.36 -24.18
N ILE A 24 12.77 2.53 -23.20
CA ILE A 24 14.08 2.49 -22.56
C ILE A 24 14.77 1.20 -23.02
N ALA A 25 15.87 1.33 -23.76
CA ALA A 25 16.66 0.22 -24.24
C ALA A 25 17.81 -0.15 -23.28
N ASN A 26 18.51 -1.24 -23.59
CA ASN A 26 19.70 -1.73 -22.88
C ASN A 26 19.44 -2.14 -21.41
N ILE A 27 18.29 -2.74 -21.15
CA ILE A 27 17.91 -3.22 -19.83
C ILE A 27 18.33 -4.69 -19.67
N GLN A 28 19.37 -4.93 -18.86
CA GLN A 28 19.97 -6.27 -18.75
C GLN A 28 19.21 -7.24 -17.83
N LYS A 29 18.30 -6.75 -16.97
CA LYS A 29 17.55 -7.54 -15.99
C LYS A 29 16.08 -7.10 -15.90
N SER A 30 15.18 -8.06 -15.64
CA SER A 30 13.75 -7.81 -15.38
C SER A 30 13.49 -7.05 -14.08
N SER A 31 14.48 -7.00 -13.17
CA SER A 31 14.38 -6.28 -11.89
C SER A 31 14.08 -4.79 -12.06
N VAL A 32 14.16 -4.25 -13.27
CA VAL A 32 13.69 -2.90 -13.55
C VAL A 32 12.23 -2.68 -13.17
N LEU A 33 11.33 -3.66 -13.38
CA LEU A 33 9.91 -3.48 -13.03
C LEU A 33 9.76 -3.33 -11.52
N ARG A 34 10.45 -4.16 -10.74
CA ARG A 34 10.52 -4.06 -9.28
C ARG A 34 11.13 -2.74 -8.80
N ASN A 35 12.12 -2.24 -9.52
CA ASN A 35 12.86 -1.05 -9.13
C ASN A 35 12.39 0.18 -9.93
N SER A 36 11.11 0.22 -10.33
CA SER A 36 10.47 1.38 -10.94
C SER A 36 9.13 1.61 -10.27
N ASP A 37 8.86 2.85 -9.86
CA ASP A 37 7.56 3.24 -9.33
C ASP A 37 7.32 4.72 -9.65
N ALA A 38 6.08 5.15 -9.42
CA ALA A 38 5.70 6.54 -9.40
C ALA A 38 6.21 7.21 -8.12
N ILE A 39 6.80 8.39 -8.33
CA ILE A 39 7.17 9.33 -7.30
C ILE A 39 5.91 10.08 -6.87
N LYS A 40 5.52 10.00 -5.60
CA LYS A 40 4.25 10.54 -5.10
C LYS A 40 4.45 11.57 -3.99
N GLU A 41 3.63 12.62 -4.04
CA GLU A 41 3.34 13.51 -2.91
C GLU A 41 1.96 13.14 -2.37
N GLY A 42 1.90 12.49 -1.21
CA GLY A 42 0.67 11.85 -0.76
C GLY A 42 0.21 10.81 -1.79
N SER A 43 -0.85 11.12 -2.53
CA SER A 43 -1.40 10.25 -3.59
C SER A 43 -1.30 10.82 -5.01
N GLU A 44 -0.79 12.06 -5.15
CA GLU A 44 -0.56 12.70 -6.44
C GLU A 44 0.77 12.25 -7.03
N VAL A 45 0.78 11.85 -8.31
CA VAL A 45 2.00 11.43 -9.02
C VAL A 45 2.74 12.65 -9.54
N LYS A 46 3.99 12.83 -9.09
CA LYS A 46 4.86 13.94 -9.48
C LYS A 46 5.86 13.57 -10.57
N GLY A 47 6.12 12.28 -10.72
CA GLY A 47 7.03 11.75 -11.71
C GLY A 47 7.23 10.26 -11.55
N TYR A 48 8.28 9.74 -12.18
CA TYR A 48 8.61 8.32 -12.16
C TYR A 48 10.11 8.16 -12.01
N TYR A 49 10.52 7.04 -11.44
CA TYR A 49 11.91 6.61 -11.52
C TYR A 49 11.99 5.22 -12.14
N PHE A 50 13.13 4.98 -12.78
CA PHE A 50 13.49 3.68 -13.34
C PHE A 50 14.90 3.37 -12.91
N PHE A 51 15.06 2.31 -12.13
CA PHE A 51 16.36 1.83 -11.70
C PHE A 51 16.68 0.47 -12.32
N TYR A 52 17.70 0.44 -13.16
CA TYR A 52 18.03 -0.77 -13.91
C TYR A 52 19.53 -0.94 -14.10
N VAL A 53 19.92 -2.18 -14.34
CA VAL A 53 21.27 -2.52 -14.76
C VAL A 53 21.41 -2.16 -16.24
N SER A 54 22.14 -1.09 -16.53
CA SER A 54 22.45 -0.64 -17.90
C SER A 54 23.57 -1.48 -18.51
N ASP A 55 24.57 -1.86 -17.71
CA ASP A 55 25.67 -2.71 -18.16
C ASP A 55 26.18 -3.65 -17.07
N LYS A 56 26.78 -4.77 -17.47
CA LYS A 56 27.48 -5.71 -16.60
C LYS A 56 28.98 -5.56 -16.80
N ILE A 57 29.59 -4.69 -16.00
CA ILE A 57 31.02 -4.37 -16.09
C ILE A 57 31.87 -5.61 -15.83
N ASP A 58 31.56 -6.37 -14.78
CA ASP A 58 32.22 -7.64 -14.47
C ASP A 58 31.30 -8.60 -13.67
N ARG A 59 31.86 -9.66 -13.06
CA ARG A 59 31.11 -10.68 -12.30
C ARG A 59 30.57 -10.20 -10.95
N LYS A 60 31.03 -9.07 -10.44
CA LYS A 60 30.72 -8.46 -9.13
C LYS A 60 30.18 -7.04 -9.26
N THR A 61 30.52 -6.33 -10.34
CA THR A 61 30.18 -4.93 -10.57
C THR A 61 29.18 -4.80 -11.72
N ASN A 62 28.10 -4.05 -11.48
CA ASN A 62 27.19 -3.60 -12.53
C ASN A 62 27.32 -2.09 -12.69
N GLU A 63 27.02 -1.60 -13.89
CA GLU A 63 26.59 -0.21 -14.06
C GLU A 63 25.08 -0.14 -13.87
N TYR A 64 24.67 0.76 -13.00
CA TYR A 64 23.28 1.08 -12.74
C TYR A 64 22.93 2.43 -13.36
N THR A 65 21.71 2.52 -13.89
CA THR A 65 21.10 3.78 -14.27
C THR A 65 19.88 4.02 -13.38
N LEU A 66 19.87 5.16 -12.67
CA LEU A 66 18.67 5.75 -12.07
C LEU A 66 18.20 6.87 -12.97
N GLN A 67 17.08 6.65 -13.67
CA GLN A 67 16.46 7.64 -14.52
C GLN A 67 15.23 8.22 -13.84
N ILE A 68 15.21 9.53 -13.64
CA ILE A 68 14.12 10.29 -13.03
C ILE A 68 13.40 11.05 -14.13
N MET A 69 12.08 10.95 -14.15
CA MET A 69 11.22 11.60 -15.13
C MET A 69 10.13 12.42 -14.45
N ASP A 70 9.63 13.43 -15.14
CA ASP A 70 8.41 14.12 -14.72
C ASP A 70 7.17 13.24 -14.98
N GLN A 71 6.02 13.73 -14.50
CA GLN A 71 4.72 13.08 -14.68
C GLN A 71 4.29 12.91 -16.16
N SER A 72 4.99 13.53 -17.12
CA SER A 72 4.78 13.34 -18.56
C SER A 72 5.93 12.55 -19.19
N LEU A 73 6.66 11.73 -18.43
CA LEU A 73 7.80 10.93 -18.93
C LEU A 73 8.93 11.72 -19.59
N ASN A 74 9.02 13.05 -19.38
CA ASN A 74 10.18 13.80 -19.80
C ASN A 74 11.33 13.51 -18.83
N LYS A 75 12.50 13.17 -19.38
CA LYS A 75 13.67 12.88 -18.56
C LYS A 75 14.16 14.14 -17.86
N LEU A 76 14.08 14.15 -16.52
CA LEU A 76 14.61 15.21 -15.66
C LEU A 76 16.08 14.97 -15.36
N LYS A 77 16.40 13.72 -15.01
CA LYS A 77 17.76 13.33 -14.62
C LYS A 77 18.05 11.90 -15.04
N GLU A 78 19.30 11.65 -15.38
CA GLU A 78 19.87 10.32 -15.53
C GLU A 78 21.15 10.27 -14.71
N LEU A 79 21.23 9.31 -13.81
CA LEU A 79 22.39 9.08 -12.97
C LEU A 79 22.93 7.70 -13.29
N LYS A 80 24.20 7.65 -13.68
CA LYS A 80 24.93 6.41 -13.89
C LYS A 80 25.98 6.24 -12.82
N PHE A 81 26.04 5.06 -12.23
CA PHE A 81 27.06 4.73 -11.25
C PHE A 81 27.38 3.24 -11.30
N GLN A 82 28.60 2.90 -10.92
CA GLN A 82 29.04 1.51 -10.81
C GLN A 82 28.98 1.10 -9.35
N ASP A 83 28.40 -0.06 -9.09
CA ASP A 83 28.28 -0.59 -7.73
C ASP A 83 28.23 -2.12 -7.77
N SER A 84 28.21 -2.73 -6.59
CA SER A 84 27.95 -4.15 -6.42
C SER A 84 26.72 -4.57 -7.21
N LYS A 85 26.81 -5.72 -7.89
CA LYS A 85 25.69 -6.35 -8.60
C LYS A 85 24.49 -6.69 -7.71
N ASN A 86 24.65 -6.58 -6.41
CA ASN A 86 23.70 -6.92 -5.37
C ASN A 86 23.01 -5.68 -4.77
N VAL A 87 23.15 -4.51 -5.40
CA VAL A 87 22.37 -3.31 -5.07
C VAL A 87 20.96 -3.41 -5.67
N SER A 88 19.97 -3.00 -4.87
CA SER A 88 18.56 -2.86 -5.24
C SER A 88 17.94 -1.63 -4.60
N ILE A 89 16.90 -1.08 -5.23
CA ILE A 89 16.01 -0.11 -4.58
C ILE A 89 14.94 -0.90 -3.84
N ILE A 90 14.67 -0.51 -2.59
CA ILE A 90 13.57 -1.06 -1.81
C ILE A 90 12.34 -0.16 -1.94
N GLU A 91 12.49 1.17 -1.82
CA GLU A 91 11.37 2.11 -1.84
C GLU A 91 11.84 3.53 -2.21
N SER A 92 10.88 4.39 -2.59
CA SER A 92 11.09 5.82 -2.85
C SER A 92 9.93 6.67 -2.34
N SER A 93 10.14 7.98 -2.17
CA SER A 93 9.05 8.91 -1.85
C SER A 93 9.40 10.34 -2.24
N PHE A 94 8.40 11.21 -2.38
CA PHE A 94 8.57 12.67 -2.54
C PHE A 94 7.80 13.43 -1.47
N ASN A 95 8.43 14.44 -0.87
CA ASN A 95 7.83 15.20 0.23
C ASN A 95 7.37 16.62 -0.16
N GLY A 96 7.20 16.88 -1.46
CA GLY A 96 6.84 18.20 -1.99
C GLY A 96 8.04 19.02 -2.48
N THR A 97 9.25 18.72 -1.98
CA THR A 97 10.48 19.44 -2.38
C THR A 97 11.59 18.52 -2.84
N ASP A 98 11.72 17.35 -2.19
CA ASP A 98 12.85 16.44 -2.34
C ASP A 98 12.37 15.00 -2.57
N LEU A 99 13.20 14.24 -3.26
CA LEU A 99 13.08 12.81 -3.50
C LEU A 99 13.95 12.04 -2.52
N VAL A 100 13.50 10.90 -2.04
CA VAL A 100 14.34 9.92 -1.35
C VAL A 100 14.25 8.57 -2.03
N PHE A 101 15.39 7.87 -2.09
CA PHE A 101 15.48 6.47 -2.51
C PHE A 101 16.17 5.68 -1.40
N LEU A 102 15.55 4.59 -0.97
CA LEU A 102 16.14 3.62 -0.04
C LEU A 102 16.77 2.48 -0.83
N PHE A 103 18.09 2.45 -0.86
CA PHE A 103 18.87 1.38 -1.46
C PHE A 103 19.25 0.33 -0.42
N TYR A 104 19.36 -0.90 -0.87
CA TYR A 104 19.95 -2.00 -0.12
C TYR A 104 21.06 -2.66 -0.91
N ASN A 105 22.23 -2.78 -0.28
CA ASN A 105 23.38 -3.53 -0.76
C ASN A 105 23.58 -4.76 0.13
N SER A 106 23.40 -5.96 -0.44
CA SER A 106 23.53 -7.21 0.31
C SER A 106 24.95 -7.71 0.50
N ASP A 107 25.95 -7.14 -0.18
CA ASP A 107 27.36 -7.52 0.05
C ASP A 107 27.87 -6.92 1.37
N ASP A 108 27.53 -5.65 1.61
CA ASP A 108 27.97 -4.92 2.79
C ASP A 108 26.91 -4.86 3.91
N ASN A 109 25.69 -5.34 3.63
CA ASN A 109 24.54 -5.25 4.52
C ASN A 109 24.27 -3.81 4.97
N ILE A 110 24.04 -2.94 3.97
CA ILE A 110 23.83 -1.52 4.16
C ILE A 110 22.49 -1.10 3.57
N LEU A 111 21.74 -0.33 4.34
CA LEU A 111 20.66 0.53 3.87
C LEU A 111 21.19 1.94 3.63
N ASP A 112 20.95 2.50 2.46
CA ASP A 112 21.38 3.86 2.11
C ASP A 112 20.20 4.68 1.60
N TYR A 113 19.85 5.73 2.34
CA TYR A 113 18.83 6.70 1.96
C TYR A 113 19.51 7.83 1.19
N GLN A 114 19.26 7.90 -0.11
CA GLN A 114 19.80 8.96 -0.96
C GLN A 114 18.72 9.99 -1.24
N VAL A 115 18.98 11.23 -0.83
CA VAL A 115 18.07 12.36 -1.00
C VAL A 115 18.51 13.21 -2.18
N TYR A 116 17.57 13.54 -3.06
CA TYR A 116 17.77 14.40 -4.22
C TYR A 116 16.78 15.57 -4.18
N GLY A 117 17.17 16.75 -4.66
CA GLY A 117 16.20 17.81 -4.94
C GLY A 117 15.28 17.42 -6.10
N ALA A 118 14.19 18.18 -6.29
CA ALA A 118 13.27 17.99 -7.41
C ALA A 118 13.96 18.13 -8.81
N ASP A 119 15.12 18.78 -8.87
CA ASP A 119 15.98 18.90 -10.05
C ASP A 119 16.84 17.64 -10.31
N GLY A 120 16.77 16.64 -9.43
CA GLY A 120 17.58 15.42 -9.48
C GLY A 120 19.02 15.61 -8.97
N THR A 121 19.35 16.71 -8.31
CA THR A 121 20.67 16.92 -7.70
C THR A 121 20.73 16.28 -6.32
N LYS A 122 21.75 15.45 -6.05
CA LYS A 122 21.91 14.78 -4.74
C LYS A 122 22.18 15.81 -3.65
N LYS A 123 21.38 15.78 -2.57
CA LYS A 123 21.53 16.62 -1.38
C LYS A 123 22.27 15.86 -0.29
N PHE A 124 21.72 14.74 0.17
CA PHE A 124 22.24 13.98 1.31
C PHE A 124 22.28 12.47 1.04
N SER A 125 23.11 11.77 1.81
CA SER A 125 23.09 10.31 1.95
C SER A 125 23.06 9.99 3.44
N TYR A 126 22.21 9.05 3.85
CA TYR A 126 22.16 8.49 5.18
C TYR A 126 22.37 6.99 5.09
N THR A 127 23.49 6.53 5.64
CA THR A 127 23.91 5.13 5.50
C THR A 127 23.80 4.44 6.85
N LYS A 128 23.24 3.23 6.84
CA LYS A 128 23.02 2.40 8.03
C LYS A 128 23.40 0.96 7.76
N SER A 129 24.36 0.44 8.51
CA SER A 129 24.63 -1.00 8.53
C SER A 129 23.47 -1.74 9.20
N ILE A 130 23.06 -2.86 8.62
CA ILE A 130 22.06 -3.75 9.20
C ILE A 130 22.73 -5.04 9.68
N SER A 131 22.23 -5.60 10.78
CA SER A 131 22.76 -6.88 11.26
C SER A 131 22.32 -8.02 10.33
N LYS A 132 23.05 -9.14 10.31
CA LYS A 132 22.61 -10.35 9.57
C LYS A 132 21.21 -10.83 9.97
N LYS A 133 20.78 -10.54 11.21
CA LYS A 133 19.45 -10.88 11.70
C LYS A 133 18.39 -9.95 11.10
N ASP A 134 18.68 -8.65 11.03
CA ASP A 134 17.82 -7.68 10.35
C ASP A 134 17.73 -8.00 8.86
N GLU A 135 18.87 -8.31 8.21
CA GLU A 135 18.90 -8.76 6.81
C GLU A 135 17.98 -9.96 6.61
N ALA A 136 18.12 -11.01 7.42
CA ALA A 136 17.30 -12.21 7.27
C ALA A 136 15.80 -11.88 7.43
N TYR A 137 15.46 -10.95 8.31
CA TYR A 137 14.07 -10.56 8.53
C TYR A 137 13.53 -9.67 7.40
N LEU A 138 14.30 -8.69 6.94
CA LEU A 138 14.00 -7.90 5.74
C LEU A 138 13.82 -8.80 4.52
N ARG A 139 14.71 -9.79 4.36
CA ARG A 139 14.63 -10.75 3.27
C ARG A 139 13.35 -11.56 3.29
N MET A 140 12.90 -12.01 4.46
CA MET A 140 11.65 -12.78 4.58
C MET A 140 10.40 -11.97 4.26
N ASN A 141 10.40 -10.65 4.50
CA ASN A 141 9.19 -9.83 4.37
C ASN A 141 9.16 -8.96 3.12
N TYR A 142 10.32 -8.54 2.59
CA TYR A 142 10.39 -7.48 1.58
C TYR A 142 11.42 -7.72 0.47
N LEU A 143 12.48 -8.48 0.74
CA LEU A 143 13.52 -8.75 -0.27
C LEU A 143 13.38 -10.13 -0.91
N LEU A 144 12.26 -10.84 -0.69
CA LEU A 144 11.93 -12.02 -1.48
C LEU A 144 11.63 -11.60 -2.92
N ASP A 145 12.12 -12.40 -3.86
CA ASP A 145 12.18 -12.14 -5.30
C ASP A 145 10.81 -12.30 -6.00
N ASP A 146 9.74 -11.81 -5.38
CA ASP A 146 8.41 -11.75 -5.97
C ASP A 146 8.09 -10.32 -6.37
N GLU A 147 7.76 -10.13 -7.66
CA GLU A 147 7.73 -8.82 -8.32
C GLU A 147 6.53 -7.94 -7.90
N ASP A 148 5.64 -8.46 -7.05
CA ASP A 148 4.42 -7.80 -6.56
C ASP A 148 4.55 -7.25 -5.11
N ASN A 149 5.73 -7.39 -4.48
CA ASN A 149 5.94 -6.92 -3.10
C ASN A 149 6.41 -5.46 -3.06
N ASN A 150 5.46 -4.53 -2.86
CA ASN A 150 5.78 -3.14 -2.54
C ASN A 150 5.97 -2.96 -1.03
N PHE A 151 7.22 -2.81 -0.60
CA PHE A 151 7.55 -2.39 0.77
C PHE A 151 7.18 -0.93 0.98
N LYS A 152 5.95 -0.66 1.44
CA LYS A 152 5.56 0.70 1.88
C LYS A 152 6.17 1.02 3.24
N GLY A 153 7.45 1.35 3.24
CA GLY A 153 8.20 1.74 4.43
C GLY A 153 8.56 3.21 4.50
N LEU A 154 8.47 3.97 3.40
CA LEU A 154 8.83 5.39 3.36
C LEU A 154 7.58 6.28 3.28
N TYR A 155 7.50 7.25 4.18
CA TYR A 155 6.36 8.14 4.32
C TYR A 155 6.86 9.59 4.29
N PRO A 156 6.32 10.46 3.41
CA PRO A 156 6.75 11.84 3.33
C PRO A 156 6.28 12.64 4.54
N VAL A 157 7.14 13.54 5.00
CA VAL A 157 6.80 14.63 5.91
C VAL A 157 7.01 15.92 5.14
N GLU A 158 5.91 16.54 4.73
CA GLU A 158 5.86 17.65 3.78
C GLU A 158 6.93 18.73 4.08
N GLY A 159 7.79 18.97 3.09
CA GLY A 159 8.87 19.96 3.12
C GLY A 159 9.98 19.74 4.16
N LYS A 160 9.93 18.69 4.97
CA LYS A 160 10.87 18.46 6.09
C LYS A 160 11.75 17.23 5.88
N GLY A 161 11.15 16.11 5.50
CA GLY A 161 11.87 14.86 5.38
C GLY A 161 10.98 13.65 5.16
N PHE A 162 11.42 12.50 5.65
CA PHE A 162 10.71 11.23 5.49
C PHE A 162 10.79 10.41 6.78
N ILE A 163 9.72 9.67 7.06
CA ILE A 163 9.70 8.60 8.06
C ILE A 163 9.89 7.26 7.35
N SER A 164 10.80 6.45 7.86
CA SER A 164 11.07 5.09 7.43
C SER A 164 10.61 4.10 8.49
N ASN A 165 9.78 3.13 8.15
CA ASN A 165 9.35 2.05 9.02
C ASN A 165 9.89 0.72 8.52
N VAL A 166 10.92 0.19 9.20
CA VAL A 166 11.66 -1.00 8.76
C VAL A 166 11.60 -2.08 9.84
N PRO A 167 11.19 -3.31 9.49
CA PRO A 167 11.28 -4.43 10.43
C PRO A 167 12.71 -4.78 10.81
N SER A 168 12.88 -5.19 12.06
CA SER A 168 14.18 -5.36 12.68
C SER A 168 14.17 -6.47 13.73
N ARG A 169 15.36 -6.83 14.18
CA ARG A 169 15.66 -7.87 15.16
C ARG A 169 16.49 -7.25 16.27
N ASP A 170 15.91 -7.11 17.45
CA ASP A 170 16.67 -6.86 18.67
C ASP A 170 16.93 -8.21 19.37
N ASN A 171 18.20 -8.63 19.41
CA ASN A 171 18.61 -9.92 19.96
C ASN A 171 17.87 -11.14 19.37
N LYS A 172 16.96 -11.76 20.12
CA LYS A 172 16.13 -12.91 19.71
C LYS A 172 14.72 -12.49 19.31
N ASP A 173 14.37 -11.25 19.59
CA ASP A 173 13.01 -10.73 19.52
C ASP A 173 12.83 -10.03 18.17
N PHE A 174 11.60 -10.04 17.67
CA PHE A 174 11.23 -9.35 16.44
C PHE A 174 10.72 -7.95 16.80
N THR A 175 11.08 -6.95 16.02
CA THR A 175 10.65 -5.57 16.28
C THR A 175 10.59 -4.79 14.97
N PHE A 176 10.39 -3.49 15.06
CA PHE A 176 10.46 -2.54 13.97
C PHE A 176 11.30 -1.34 14.39
N GLN A 177 11.67 -0.53 13.40
CA GLN A 177 12.44 0.68 13.56
C GLN A 177 11.73 1.81 12.83
N ILE A 178 11.48 2.90 13.54
CA ILE A 178 11.00 4.15 12.93
C ILE A 178 12.20 5.08 12.84
N SER A 179 12.59 5.45 11.64
CA SER A 179 13.69 6.38 11.40
C SER A 179 13.17 7.65 10.72
N TYR A 180 13.72 8.81 11.09
CA TYR A 180 13.53 10.05 10.33
C TYR A 180 14.79 10.36 9.52
N VAL A 181 14.60 10.80 8.27
CA VAL A 181 15.65 11.35 7.42
C VAL A 181 15.23 12.73 6.93
N GLY A 182 15.97 13.76 7.34
CA GLY A 182 15.69 15.16 7.00
C GLY A 182 16.17 15.55 5.61
N THR A 183 15.49 16.50 4.97
CA THR A 183 15.85 17.04 3.66
C THR A 183 16.17 18.54 3.70
N ASP A 184 15.69 19.25 4.71
CA ASP A 184 15.99 20.65 5.00
C ASP A 184 17.38 20.81 5.64
N ALA A 185 17.73 19.90 6.54
CA ALA A 185 19.02 19.78 7.19
C ALA A 185 19.45 18.30 7.24
N LYS A 186 20.77 18.08 7.30
CA LYS A 186 21.31 16.72 7.46
C LYS A 186 21.05 16.22 8.89
N LYS A 187 19.85 15.71 9.13
CA LYS A 187 19.35 15.29 10.44
C LYS A 187 18.69 13.92 10.33
N GLN A 188 18.98 13.05 11.28
CA GLN A 188 18.36 11.74 11.37
C GLN A 188 18.20 11.30 12.83
N TRP A 189 17.19 10.47 13.08
CA TRP A 189 17.04 9.74 14.34
C TRP A 189 16.41 8.37 14.06
N THR A 190 16.50 7.46 15.01
CA THR A 190 15.83 6.15 14.95
C THR A 190 15.24 5.84 16.31
N TYR A 191 14.00 5.38 16.31
CA TYR A 191 13.29 4.83 17.44
C TYR A 191 13.17 3.32 17.26
N VAL A 192 13.46 2.59 18.34
CA VAL A 192 13.20 1.16 18.49
C VAL A 192 12.38 1.01 19.76
N PRO A 193 11.24 0.29 19.76
CA PRO A 193 10.50 0.00 20.98
C PRO A 193 11.42 -0.61 22.05
N ALA A 194 11.49 0.03 23.22
CA ALA A 194 12.35 -0.37 24.33
C ALA A 194 11.48 -0.81 25.51
N MET A 195 10.76 -1.91 25.34
CA MET A 195 9.88 -2.48 26.38
C MET A 195 9.91 -4.01 26.35
N ASP A 196 9.45 -4.64 27.43
CA ASP A 196 9.38 -6.09 27.50
C ASP A 196 8.40 -6.65 26.47
N GLY A 197 8.83 -7.67 25.72
CA GLY A 197 8.05 -8.35 24.69
C GLY A 197 8.93 -9.33 23.90
N LYS A 198 8.31 -10.06 22.97
CA LYS A 198 9.02 -10.99 22.07
C LYS A 198 8.85 -10.68 20.59
N MET A 199 7.77 -9.98 20.26
CA MET A 199 7.55 -9.46 18.92
C MET A 199 6.82 -8.12 19.02
N PHE A 200 7.29 -7.14 18.25
CA PHE A 200 6.62 -5.86 18.05
C PHE A 200 6.38 -5.68 16.55
N VAL A 201 5.17 -5.28 16.20
CA VAL A 201 4.79 -4.86 14.84
C VAL A 201 4.34 -3.42 14.97
N GLY A 202 4.86 -2.55 14.11
CA GLY A 202 4.53 -1.14 14.12
C GLY A 202 4.12 -0.67 12.75
N ASP A 203 3.07 0.12 12.68
CA ASP A 203 2.54 0.70 11.45
C ASP A 203 2.43 2.22 11.59
N TYR A 204 3.01 2.97 10.64
CA TYR A 204 2.93 4.43 10.62
C TYR A 204 1.50 4.86 10.26
N LEU A 205 0.90 5.69 11.11
CA LEU A 205 -0.47 6.19 10.92
C LEU A 205 -0.48 7.56 10.24
N GLY A 206 0.49 8.41 10.57
CA GLY A 206 0.58 9.77 10.04
C GLY A 206 1.43 10.70 10.89
N THR A 207 1.62 11.93 10.43
CA THR A 207 2.34 13.00 11.16
C THR A 207 1.45 14.23 11.27
N HIS A 208 1.34 14.81 12.48
CA HIS A 208 0.60 16.04 12.72
C HIS A 208 1.28 16.87 13.81
N LYS A 209 1.40 18.19 13.63
CA LYS A 209 2.01 19.12 14.61
C LYS A 209 3.33 18.60 15.24
N ASN A 210 4.26 18.14 14.41
CA ASN A 210 5.56 17.58 14.82
C ASN A 210 5.48 16.29 15.67
N VAL A 211 4.35 15.59 15.66
CA VAL A 211 4.20 14.26 16.26
C VAL A 211 4.01 13.22 15.16
N VAL A 212 4.81 12.15 15.21
CA VAL A 212 4.69 10.96 14.38
C VAL A 212 3.84 9.94 15.15
N TYR A 213 2.71 9.55 14.58
CA TYR A 213 1.76 8.61 15.16
C TYR A 213 1.99 7.21 14.59
N VAL A 214 2.09 6.22 15.48
CA VAL A 214 2.39 4.82 15.12
C VAL A 214 1.44 3.89 15.88
N GLU A 215 0.80 2.96 15.18
CA GLU A 215 0.14 1.81 15.80
C GLU A 215 1.21 0.79 16.16
N MET A 216 1.14 0.19 17.34
CA MET A 216 2.03 -0.87 17.76
C MET A 216 1.27 -2.04 18.36
N LEU A 217 1.46 -3.22 17.77
CA LEU A 217 1.13 -4.49 18.37
C LEU A 217 2.33 -5.05 19.13
N LYS A 218 2.14 -5.36 20.41
CA LYS A 218 3.10 -6.01 21.29
C LYS A 218 2.64 -7.45 21.58
N TYR A 219 3.53 -8.40 21.31
CA TYR A 219 3.31 -9.82 21.54
C TYR A 219 4.21 -10.31 22.67
N SER A 220 3.61 -11.04 23.61
CA SER A 220 4.34 -11.68 24.72
C SER A 220 5.19 -12.88 24.27
N SER A 221 4.85 -13.50 23.14
CA SER A 221 5.60 -14.58 22.49
C SER A 221 5.34 -14.61 20.98
N ARG A 222 6.14 -15.35 20.21
CA ARG A 222 5.92 -15.52 18.75
C ARG A 222 4.62 -16.24 18.38
N PHE A 223 4.04 -16.98 19.32
CA PHE A 223 2.78 -17.70 19.15
C PHE A 223 1.63 -17.02 19.88
N ASP A 224 1.89 -15.85 20.48
CA ASP A 224 0.85 -15.06 21.10
C ASP A 224 -0.18 -14.70 20.05
N ARG A 225 -1.42 -15.08 20.31
CA ARG A 225 -2.52 -14.84 19.40
C ARG A 225 -3.42 -13.70 19.90
N ASN A 226 -3.03 -12.98 20.95
CA ASN A 226 -3.75 -11.89 21.57
C ASN A 226 -2.79 -10.73 21.92
N PRO A 227 -2.19 -10.09 20.90
CA PRO A 227 -1.27 -8.99 21.14
C PRO A 227 -1.97 -7.82 21.85
N GLU A 228 -1.21 -7.10 22.67
CA GLU A 228 -1.59 -5.79 23.18
C GLU A 228 -1.42 -4.74 22.06
N SER A 229 -2.37 -3.83 21.90
CA SER A 229 -2.28 -2.74 20.90
C SER A 229 -2.15 -1.38 21.58
N PHE A 230 -1.28 -0.54 21.01
CA PHE A 230 -0.95 0.78 21.51
C PHE A 230 -0.88 1.81 20.38
N ILE A 231 -1.14 3.06 20.72
CA ILE A 231 -0.79 4.22 19.90
C ILE A 231 0.44 4.89 20.53
N LEU A 232 1.48 5.05 19.74
CA LEU A 232 2.70 5.77 20.11
C LEU A 232 2.72 7.16 19.45
N GLY A 233 3.15 8.17 20.21
CA GLY A 233 3.51 9.47 19.68
C GLY A 233 5.00 9.70 19.81
N LEU A 234 5.70 9.90 18.70
CA LEU A 234 7.12 10.21 18.67
C LEU A 234 7.34 11.67 18.25
N SER A 235 8.25 12.37 18.89
CA SER A 235 8.66 13.70 18.44
C SER A 235 9.34 13.61 17.07
N LEU A 236 8.84 14.32 16.08
CA LEU A 236 9.48 14.45 14.77
C LEU A 236 10.88 15.04 14.88
N GLU A 237 11.14 15.86 15.92
CA GLU A 237 12.41 16.54 16.06
C GLU A 237 13.55 15.62 16.51
N ASN A 238 13.28 14.60 17.31
CA ASN A 238 14.37 13.79 17.91
C ASN A 238 14.02 12.32 18.14
N GLY A 239 12.82 11.87 17.75
CA GLY A 239 12.38 10.50 17.92
C GLY A 239 12.02 10.11 19.36
N LYS A 240 12.04 11.06 20.30
CA LYS A 240 11.67 10.78 21.70
C LYS A 240 10.20 10.40 21.78
N LEU A 241 9.91 9.33 22.53
CA LEU A 241 8.55 8.95 22.89
C LEU A 241 7.90 10.05 23.73
N LEU A 242 6.81 10.62 23.22
CA LEU A 242 6.00 11.64 23.86
C LEU A 242 4.89 11.01 24.71
N PHE A 243 4.21 10.01 24.14
CA PHE A 243 3.18 9.25 24.81
C PHE A 243 3.09 7.82 24.24
N GLN A 244 2.54 6.93 25.05
CA GLN A 244 2.13 5.59 24.69
C GLN A 244 0.77 5.34 25.34
N LYS A 245 -0.24 5.01 24.54
CA LYS A 245 -1.61 4.83 24.99
C LYS A 245 -2.15 3.47 24.58
N SER A 246 -2.75 2.72 25.50
CA SER A 246 -3.39 1.46 25.13
C SER A 246 -4.69 1.73 24.36
N THR A 247 -4.94 0.97 23.31
CA THR A 247 -6.18 1.11 22.52
C THR A 247 -7.40 0.44 23.17
N ASN A 248 -7.22 -0.18 24.34
CA ASN A 248 -8.29 -0.83 25.11
C ASN A 248 -8.74 -0.03 26.35
N GLU A 249 -8.28 1.22 26.51
CA GLU A 249 -8.65 2.09 27.63
C GLU A 249 -10.09 2.62 27.53
N GLY A 250 -10.61 2.76 26.31
CA GLY A 250 -11.91 3.34 26.03
C GLY A 250 -13.11 2.44 26.31
N LYS A 251 -14.24 2.79 25.68
CA LYS A 251 -15.47 1.98 25.70
C LYS A 251 -15.29 0.65 24.95
N TYR A 252 -14.54 0.70 23.86
CA TYR A 252 -14.27 -0.42 22.96
C TYR A 252 -12.75 -0.59 22.80
N ASN A 253 -12.33 -1.77 22.37
CA ASN A 253 -10.95 -1.93 21.91
C ASN A 253 -10.87 -1.40 20.47
N PHE A 254 -9.87 -0.56 20.18
CA PHE A 254 -9.69 0.11 18.89
C PHE A 254 -8.42 -0.37 18.19
N TYR A 255 -8.47 -0.51 16.86
CA TYR A 255 -7.31 -0.84 16.04
C TYR A 255 -7.18 0.17 14.90
N PRO A 256 -6.36 1.24 15.08
CA PRO A 256 -6.18 2.26 14.05
C PRO A 256 -5.36 1.72 12.88
N ILE A 257 -5.70 2.15 11.67
CA ILE A 257 -4.99 1.79 10.43
C ILE A 257 -4.47 3.00 9.66
N SER A 258 -4.99 4.19 9.96
CA SER A 258 -4.63 5.43 9.27
C SER A 258 -4.98 6.64 10.11
N MET A 259 -4.39 7.77 9.75
CA MET A 259 -4.74 9.08 10.28
C MET A 259 -5.08 10.03 9.13
N SER A 260 -6.01 10.94 9.36
CA SER A 260 -6.13 12.15 8.55
C SER A 260 -6.29 13.38 9.43
N VAL A 261 -5.89 14.52 8.89
CA VAL A 261 -6.12 15.82 9.51
C VAL A 261 -7.30 16.44 8.77
N LEU A 262 -8.42 16.67 9.45
CA LEU A 262 -9.61 17.23 8.79
C LEU A 262 -9.40 18.73 8.53
N ASN A 263 -10.31 19.31 7.76
CA ASN A 263 -10.34 20.75 7.44
C ASN A 263 -10.36 21.66 8.69
N ASP A 264 -10.85 21.16 9.83
CA ASP A 264 -10.82 21.90 11.10
C ASP A 264 -9.46 21.86 11.81
N GLY A 265 -8.45 21.25 11.18
CA GLY A 265 -7.08 21.10 11.66
C GLY A 265 -6.91 20.02 12.72
N LYS A 266 -7.92 19.21 13.02
CA LYS A 266 -7.83 18.14 14.01
C LYS A 266 -7.41 16.82 13.37
N ALA A 267 -6.53 16.09 14.05
CA ALA A 267 -6.16 14.74 13.66
C ALA A 267 -7.20 13.73 14.15
N TYR A 268 -7.61 12.84 13.25
CA TYR A 268 -8.45 11.68 13.55
C TYR A 268 -7.75 10.41 13.14
N LEU A 269 -7.76 9.44 14.04
CA LEU A 269 -7.39 8.06 13.77
C LEU A 269 -8.64 7.30 13.32
N TYR A 270 -8.46 6.46 12.31
CA TYR A 270 -9.53 5.60 11.78
C TYR A 270 -9.14 4.15 11.82
N GLY A 271 -10.13 3.29 12.06
CA GLY A 271 -9.92 1.85 12.02
C GLY A 271 -11.10 1.07 12.57
N GLU A 272 -10.86 -0.19 12.84
CA GLU A 272 -11.88 -1.11 13.35
C GLU A 272 -11.99 -1.03 14.86
N PHE A 273 -13.17 -1.34 15.41
CA PHE A 273 -13.32 -1.53 16.85
C PHE A 273 -13.98 -2.86 17.20
N PHE A 274 -13.72 -3.29 18.43
CA PHE A 274 -14.12 -4.58 18.99
C PHE A 274 -14.75 -4.37 20.36
N ASP A 275 -15.41 -5.40 20.89
CA ASP A 275 -15.83 -5.39 22.29
C ASP A 275 -14.64 -5.10 23.21
N LYS A 276 -14.89 -4.51 24.38
CA LYS A 276 -13.83 -4.22 25.35
C LYS A 276 -13.09 -5.50 25.73
N GLY A 277 -11.76 -5.49 25.65
CA GLY A 277 -10.91 -6.67 25.83
C GLY A 277 -10.95 -7.68 24.67
N GLY A 278 -11.66 -7.40 23.58
CA GLY A 278 -11.71 -8.22 22.38
C GLY A 278 -10.35 -8.28 21.68
N ASN A 279 -10.10 -9.41 21.04
CA ASN A 279 -8.84 -9.72 20.36
C ASN A 279 -8.85 -9.27 18.91
N VAL A 280 -8.10 -8.22 18.57
CA VAL A 280 -8.05 -7.62 17.22
C VAL A 280 -7.60 -8.58 16.11
N MET A 281 -6.96 -9.70 16.46
CA MET A 281 -6.48 -10.70 15.50
C MET A 281 -7.45 -11.87 15.28
N LYS A 282 -8.45 -12.03 16.16
CA LYS A 282 -9.35 -13.20 16.13
C LYS A 282 -10.82 -12.84 16.14
N ASP A 283 -11.17 -11.84 16.93
CA ASP A 283 -12.55 -11.46 17.14
C ASP A 283 -13.05 -10.70 15.92
N LYS A 284 -14.37 -10.74 15.72
CA LYS A 284 -14.99 -10.03 14.62
C LYS A 284 -15.11 -8.56 15.01
N SER A 285 -14.65 -7.67 14.13
CA SER A 285 -14.89 -6.23 14.26
C SER A 285 -16.40 -5.97 14.41
N LYS A 286 -16.75 -4.98 15.22
CA LYS A 286 -18.11 -4.47 15.38
C LYS A 286 -18.44 -3.35 14.40
N GLY A 287 -17.42 -2.80 13.73
CA GLY A 287 -17.55 -1.74 12.74
C GLY A 287 -16.35 -0.80 12.80
N PHE A 288 -16.57 0.48 12.49
CA PHE A 288 -15.52 1.50 12.43
C PHE A 288 -15.57 2.46 13.60
N ALA A 289 -14.39 2.86 14.06
CA ALA A 289 -14.22 3.92 15.04
C ALA A 289 -13.44 5.09 14.43
N PHE A 290 -13.82 6.29 14.86
CA PHE A 290 -13.23 7.56 14.49
C PHE A 290 -12.83 8.26 15.79
N VAL A 291 -11.53 8.36 16.03
CA VAL A 291 -10.99 8.84 17.31
C VAL A 291 -10.19 10.11 17.08
N GLY A 292 -10.72 11.24 17.55
CA GLY A 292 -9.99 12.51 17.53
C GLY A 292 -8.89 12.49 18.59
N ILE A 293 -7.69 12.91 18.23
CA ILE A 293 -6.51 12.88 19.11
C ILE A 293 -5.69 14.17 19.00
N ASP A 294 -5.08 14.60 20.10
CA ASP A 294 -4.13 15.72 20.12
C ASP A 294 -2.66 15.27 20.17
N GLU A 295 -1.74 16.23 20.16
CA GLU A 295 -0.29 16.02 20.22
C GLU A 295 0.20 15.40 21.55
N THR A 296 -0.64 15.38 22.58
CA THR A 296 -0.34 14.77 23.88
C THR A 296 -0.86 13.33 24.01
N GLY A 297 -1.59 12.84 22.99
CA GLY A 297 -2.23 11.53 23.00
C GLY A 297 -3.60 11.51 23.69
N LYS A 298 -4.14 12.67 24.06
CA LYS A 298 -5.47 12.78 24.67
C LYS A 298 -6.53 12.56 23.61
N THR A 299 -7.52 11.71 23.93
CA THR A 299 -8.71 11.55 23.08
C THR A 299 -9.60 12.78 23.23
N LEU A 300 -9.91 13.42 22.11
CA LEU A 300 -10.80 14.58 22.02
C LEU A 300 -12.24 14.18 21.72
N SER A 301 -12.43 13.11 20.95
CA SER A 301 -13.74 12.60 20.53
C SER A 301 -13.66 11.13 20.14
N GLU A 302 -14.77 10.42 20.28
CA GLU A 302 -14.94 9.05 19.78
C GLU A 302 -16.31 8.92 19.12
N LYS A 303 -16.33 8.42 17.88
CA LYS A 303 -17.56 8.07 17.16
C LYS A 303 -17.44 6.65 16.62
N TYR A 304 -18.55 5.93 16.61
CA TYR A 304 -18.60 4.51 16.28
C TYR A 304 -19.73 4.24 15.29
N SER A 305 -19.43 3.49 14.22
CA SER A 305 -20.39 3.01 13.24
C SER A 305 -20.37 1.50 13.21
N THR A 306 -21.51 0.87 13.49
CA THR A 306 -21.63 -0.59 13.68
C THR A 306 -22.06 -1.32 12.41
N TRP A 307 -21.59 -2.57 12.25
CA TRP A 307 -22.04 -3.47 11.19
C TRP A 307 -23.54 -3.77 11.24
N ALA A 308 -24.09 -3.93 12.44
CA ALA A 308 -25.45 -4.40 12.63
C ALA A 308 -26.51 -3.30 12.47
N LEU A 309 -26.27 -2.10 13.02
CA LEU A 309 -27.29 -1.03 13.04
C LEU A 309 -27.09 -0.01 11.93
N ASP A 310 -25.84 0.31 11.61
CA ASP A 310 -25.52 1.42 10.73
C ASP A 310 -25.30 0.91 9.31
N LEU A 311 -24.44 -0.09 9.14
CA LEU A 311 -24.09 -0.63 7.82
C LEU A 311 -25.10 -1.66 7.32
N GLY A 312 -25.77 -2.40 8.22
CA GLY A 312 -26.77 -3.42 7.88
C GLY A 312 -27.98 -2.91 7.11
N LYS A 313 -28.25 -1.59 7.16
CA LYS A 313 -29.29 -0.93 6.37
C LYS A 313 -28.91 -0.77 4.90
N HIS A 314 -27.62 -0.80 4.59
CA HIS A 314 -27.07 -0.54 3.25
C HIS A 314 -26.49 -1.80 2.61
N LEU A 315 -25.90 -2.67 3.42
CA LEU A 315 -25.33 -3.95 3.02
C LEU A 315 -26.11 -5.00 3.78
N GLY A 316 -26.68 -6.02 3.12
CA GLY A 316 -27.39 -7.12 3.81
C GLY A 316 -26.44 -7.92 4.72
N THR A 317 -26.11 -7.36 5.88
CA THR A 317 -25.10 -7.90 6.79
C THR A 317 -25.78 -8.84 7.75
N SER A 318 -25.15 -9.99 7.99
CA SER A 318 -25.39 -10.69 9.26
C SER A 318 -24.77 -9.84 10.37
N GLY A 319 -25.39 -9.75 11.55
CA GLY A 319 -24.86 -8.99 12.71
C GLY A 319 -23.46 -9.41 13.20
N SER A 320 -22.77 -10.30 12.47
CA SER A 320 -21.41 -10.76 12.70
C SER A 320 -20.35 -10.07 11.82
N GLY A 321 -20.68 -8.97 11.14
CA GLY A 321 -19.74 -8.26 10.24
C GLY A 321 -19.38 -9.06 8.98
N LYS A 322 -20.19 -10.08 8.67
CA LYS A 322 -20.10 -10.88 7.45
C LYS A 322 -21.26 -10.50 6.53
N ILE A 323 -20.92 -10.12 5.31
CA ILE A 323 -21.85 -9.81 4.22
C ILE A 323 -21.97 -11.08 3.37
N ASP A 324 -23.19 -11.43 2.96
CA ASP A 324 -23.42 -12.62 2.14
C ASP A 324 -22.68 -12.53 0.80
N ASP A 325 -22.10 -13.65 0.38
CA ASP A 325 -21.18 -13.80 -0.76
C ASP A 325 -19.89 -12.96 -0.75
N PHE A 326 -19.86 -11.81 -0.11
CA PHE A 326 -18.66 -10.97 0.07
C PHE A 326 -17.74 -11.49 1.20
N GLY A 327 -18.30 -12.06 2.26
CA GLY A 327 -17.52 -12.51 3.42
C GLY A 327 -17.22 -11.38 4.41
N TYR A 328 -15.98 -11.32 4.88
CA TYR A 328 -15.48 -10.25 5.76
C TYR A 328 -14.82 -9.16 4.94
N MET A 329 -14.88 -7.91 5.42
CA MET A 329 -14.16 -6.82 4.79
C MET A 329 -12.75 -6.73 5.34
N PHE A 330 -11.75 -6.64 4.47
CA PHE A 330 -10.42 -6.15 4.81
C PHE A 330 -10.36 -4.68 4.45
N LEU A 331 -10.15 -3.80 5.44
CA LEU A 331 -10.04 -2.36 5.21
C LEU A 331 -8.65 -2.03 4.66
N HIS A 332 -8.61 -1.49 3.43
CA HIS A 332 -7.37 -1.12 2.77
C HIS A 332 -7.01 0.34 2.96
N ASN A 333 -8.00 1.23 2.97
CA ASN A 333 -7.78 2.66 3.04
C ASN A 333 -9.00 3.42 3.57
N MET A 334 -8.76 4.61 4.11
CA MET A 334 -9.81 5.58 4.45
C MET A 334 -9.36 6.97 4.00
N ILE A 335 -10.25 7.68 3.30
CA ILE A 335 -9.95 9.01 2.75
C ILE A 335 -11.06 9.99 3.11
N GLN A 336 -10.72 11.28 3.24
CA GLN A 336 -11.69 12.36 3.38
C GLN A 336 -11.63 13.26 2.15
N THR A 337 -12.81 13.61 1.62
CA THR A 337 -12.98 14.57 0.53
C THR A 337 -13.12 16.01 1.04
N GLU A 338 -12.98 16.99 0.15
CA GLU A 338 -13.03 18.43 0.48
C GLU A 338 -14.32 18.84 1.23
N ASP A 339 -15.45 18.23 0.85
CA ASP A 339 -16.77 18.41 1.47
C ASP A 339 -16.88 17.80 2.89
N GLY A 340 -15.81 17.16 3.36
CA GLY A 340 -15.72 16.49 4.65
C GLY A 340 -16.29 15.08 4.67
N SER A 341 -16.86 14.58 3.56
CA SER A 341 -17.30 13.19 3.45
C SER A 341 -16.10 12.25 3.60
N ILE A 342 -16.31 11.09 4.22
CA ILE A 342 -15.26 10.10 4.46
C ILE A 342 -15.61 8.82 3.70
N TYR A 343 -14.63 8.19 3.07
CA TYR A 343 -14.81 6.96 2.33
C TYR A 343 -13.91 5.87 2.91
N ALA A 344 -14.51 4.78 3.38
CA ALA A 344 -13.79 3.55 3.72
C ALA A 344 -13.76 2.62 2.50
N ILE A 345 -12.57 2.12 2.20
CA ILE A 345 -12.27 1.32 1.01
C ILE A 345 -11.78 -0.03 1.48
N GLY A 346 -12.53 -1.08 1.16
CA GLY A 346 -12.19 -2.43 1.56
C GLY A 346 -12.43 -3.45 0.47
N GLU A 347 -12.01 -4.67 0.75
CA GLU A 347 -12.12 -5.81 -0.15
C GLU A 347 -12.61 -7.04 0.61
N GLY A 348 -13.52 -7.79 0.01
CA GLY A 348 -14.15 -8.94 0.64
C GLY A 348 -13.25 -10.16 0.62
N TYR A 349 -13.22 -10.92 1.72
CA TYR A 349 -12.53 -12.19 1.79
C TYR A 349 -13.27 -13.22 2.66
N LYS A 350 -13.16 -14.50 2.28
CA LYS A 350 -13.78 -15.61 3.01
C LYS A 350 -13.01 -16.91 2.85
N LYS A 351 -13.19 -17.84 3.79
CA LYS A 351 -12.77 -19.23 3.61
C LYS A 351 -13.70 -19.93 2.63
N ALA A 352 -13.14 -20.82 1.82
CA ALA A 352 -13.86 -21.74 0.95
C ALA A 352 -13.20 -23.12 0.97
N ALA A 353 -13.91 -24.17 0.56
CA ALA A 353 -13.34 -25.50 0.44
C ALA A 353 -12.26 -25.55 -0.66
N SER A 354 -11.12 -26.18 -0.38
CA SER A 354 -10.08 -26.46 -1.37
C SER A 354 -10.19 -27.89 -1.88
N GLY A 355 -10.57 -28.06 -3.14
CA GLY A 355 -10.60 -29.39 -3.78
C GLY A 355 -9.22 -30.05 -3.81
N LEU A 356 -8.16 -29.27 -4.07
CA LEU A 356 -6.77 -29.74 -4.01
C LEU A 356 -6.39 -30.17 -2.59
N GLY A 357 -6.74 -29.36 -1.59
CA GLY A 357 -6.50 -29.67 -0.18
C GLY A 357 -7.17 -30.97 0.25
N ILE A 358 -8.47 -31.10 -0.03
CA ILE A 358 -9.26 -32.29 0.27
C ILE A 358 -8.66 -33.54 -0.40
N ALA A 359 -8.37 -33.47 -1.71
CA ALA A 359 -7.75 -34.58 -2.42
C ALA A 359 -6.38 -34.96 -1.84
N SER A 360 -5.56 -33.95 -1.49
CA SER A 360 -4.24 -34.17 -0.90
C SER A 360 -4.32 -34.81 0.48
N THR A 361 -5.28 -34.42 1.32
CA THR A 361 -5.51 -35.02 2.64
C THR A 361 -5.95 -36.48 2.50
N ILE A 362 -6.86 -36.79 1.56
CA ILE A 362 -7.29 -38.16 1.29
C ILE A 362 -6.10 -39.04 0.84
N LEU A 363 -5.28 -38.54 -0.09
CA LEU A 363 -4.09 -39.25 -0.57
C LEU A 363 -3.04 -39.46 0.54
N ALA A 364 -2.80 -38.45 1.38
CA ALA A 364 -1.88 -38.56 2.52
C ALA A 364 -2.38 -39.56 3.58
N GLY A 365 -3.70 -39.65 3.79
CA GLY A 365 -4.32 -40.67 4.62
C GLY A 365 -4.15 -42.08 4.04
N ALA A 366 -4.32 -42.24 2.72
CA ALA A 366 -4.16 -43.51 2.03
C ALA A 366 -2.69 -44.00 1.98
N SER A 367 -1.72 -43.08 1.98
CA SER A 367 -0.28 -43.41 1.98
C SER A 367 0.32 -43.58 3.38
N GLY A 368 -0.47 -43.45 4.45
CA GLY A 368 0.01 -43.55 5.84
C GLY A 368 0.83 -42.34 6.32
N SER A 369 0.89 -41.25 5.53
CA SER A 369 1.67 -40.04 5.82
C SER A 369 1.05 -39.13 6.90
N GLY A 370 -0.22 -39.34 7.26
CA GLY A 370 -0.88 -38.70 8.42
C GLY A 370 -1.18 -37.19 8.32
N SER A 371 -0.66 -36.47 7.32
CA SER A 371 -0.92 -35.04 7.11
C SER A 371 -0.59 -34.61 5.68
N SER A 372 -1.45 -33.77 5.08
CA SER A 372 -1.14 -33.08 3.82
C SER A 372 -0.50 -31.72 4.09
N GLY A 373 0.54 -31.36 3.34
CA GLY A 373 1.16 -30.02 3.40
C GLY A 373 0.26 -28.87 2.92
N VAL A 374 -0.94 -29.19 2.42
CA VAL A 374 -1.93 -28.26 1.85
C VAL A 374 -3.20 -28.30 2.69
N SER A 375 -3.81 -27.14 2.98
CA SER A 375 -5.06 -27.07 3.77
C SER A 375 -6.28 -27.47 2.96
N MET A 376 -7.23 -28.13 3.62
CA MET A 376 -8.57 -28.42 3.10
C MET A 376 -9.42 -27.16 2.85
N VAL A 377 -9.00 -26.01 3.38
CA VAL A 377 -9.59 -24.70 3.05
C VAL A 377 -8.64 -23.87 2.21
N LYS A 378 -9.21 -23.03 1.36
CA LYS A 378 -8.54 -21.92 0.68
C LYS A 378 -9.17 -20.61 1.12
N LEU A 379 -8.48 -19.50 0.90
CA LEU A 379 -9.11 -18.19 0.96
C LEU A 379 -9.58 -17.79 -0.43
N LYS A 380 -10.70 -17.09 -0.45
CA LYS A 380 -11.25 -16.45 -1.63
C LYS A 380 -11.32 -14.96 -1.37
N VAL A 381 -10.65 -14.19 -2.21
CA VAL A 381 -10.74 -12.74 -2.29
C VAL A 381 -11.84 -12.41 -3.33
N THR A 382 -12.78 -11.55 -2.96
CA THR A 382 -14.07 -11.38 -3.63
C THR A 382 -14.23 -9.94 -4.14
N ASP A 383 -15.30 -9.22 -3.81
CA ASP A 383 -15.63 -7.92 -4.38
C ASP A 383 -14.94 -6.75 -3.66
N MET A 384 -14.91 -5.59 -4.30
CA MET A 384 -14.54 -4.32 -3.66
C MET A 384 -15.75 -3.71 -2.95
N LEU A 385 -15.53 -2.99 -1.84
CA LEU A 385 -16.56 -2.29 -1.08
C LEU A 385 -16.12 -0.86 -0.78
N VAL A 386 -17.01 0.10 -1.07
CA VAL A 386 -16.85 1.51 -0.71
C VAL A 386 -17.98 1.92 0.21
N ILE A 387 -17.66 2.50 1.36
CA ILE A 387 -18.62 3.01 2.33
C ILE A 387 -18.42 4.52 2.47
N LYS A 388 -19.48 5.30 2.26
CA LYS A 388 -19.49 6.76 2.44
C LYS A 388 -20.06 7.12 3.81
N PHE A 389 -19.35 7.97 4.53
CA PHE A 389 -19.80 8.63 5.75
C PHE A 389 -19.90 10.14 5.50
N ASP A 390 -20.79 10.81 6.24
CA ASP A 390 -20.81 12.27 6.30
C ASP A 390 -19.71 12.81 7.25
N PRO A 391 -19.51 14.15 7.32
CA PRO A 391 -18.54 14.74 8.26
C PRO A 391 -18.82 14.42 9.73
N ASP A 392 -20.04 13.98 10.05
CA ASP A 392 -20.45 13.53 11.36
C ASP A 392 -20.23 12.03 11.60
N PHE A 393 -19.57 11.35 10.65
CA PHE A 393 -19.22 9.93 10.68
C PHE A 393 -20.44 9.00 10.64
N THR A 394 -21.56 9.49 10.13
CA THR A 394 -22.78 8.72 9.88
C THR A 394 -22.73 8.10 8.50
N VAL A 395 -23.03 6.80 8.41
CA VAL A 395 -23.11 6.09 7.12
C VAL A 395 -24.19 6.71 6.24
N LYS A 396 -23.84 7.03 4.99
CA LYS A 396 -24.77 7.51 3.96
C LYS A 396 -25.01 6.48 2.88
N GLU A 397 -23.97 5.79 2.48
CA GLU A 397 -24.01 4.84 1.36
C GLU A 397 -22.99 3.74 1.57
N ALA A 398 -23.29 2.55 1.04
CA ALA A 398 -22.31 1.48 0.91
C ALA A 398 -22.58 0.72 -0.39
N SER A 399 -21.54 0.57 -1.20
CA SER A 399 -21.64 0.09 -2.58
C SER A 399 -20.61 -1.01 -2.83
N ILE A 400 -21.10 -2.18 -3.27
CA ILE A 400 -20.29 -3.35 -3.64
C ILE A 400 -20.02 -3.31 -5.14
N TYR A 401 -18.74 -3.44 -5.51
CA TYR A 401 -18.27 -3.45 -6.88
C TYR A 401 -17.71 -4.83 -7.22
N LYS A 402 -18.44 -5.53 -8.10
CA LYS A 402 -18.15 -6.93 -8.42
C LYS A 402 -16.82 -7.08 -9.16
N LYS A 403 -16.04 -8.10 -8.79
CA LYS A 403 -14.86 -8.54 -9.54
C LYS A 403 -14.76 -10.06 -9.59
N SER A 404 -13.78 -10.59 -10.31
CA SER A 404 -13.55 -12.03 -10.33
C SER A 404 -13.00 -12.51 -8.99
N ASP A 405 -13.47 -13.68 -8.54
CA ASP A 405 -12.93 -14.30 -7.34
C ASP A 405 -11.49 -14.78 -7.58
N ASN A 406 -10.60 -14.48 -6.64
CA ASN A 406 -9.23 -14.99 -6.62
C ASN A 406 -9.01 -15.92 -5.43
N ASP A 407 -8.47 -17.10 -5.74
CA ASP A 407 -8.25 -18.17 -4.77
C ASP A 407 -6.80 -18.17 -4.30
N ILE A 408 -6.59 -18.16 -2.98
CA ILE A 408 -5.29 -18.29 -2.34
C ILE A 408 -5.24 -19.65 -1.65
N GLN A 409 -4.40 -20.55 -2.16
CA GLN A 409 -4.20 -21.85 -1.56
C GLN A 409 -3.39 -21.72 -0.27
N LEU A 410 -3.88 -22.34 0.80
CA LEU A 410 -3.27 -22.27 2.12
C LEU A 410 -2.47 -23.54 2.44
N LEU A 411 -1.49 -23.38 3.34
CA LEU A 411 -0.70 -24.47 3.92
C LEU A 411 -1.53 -25.27 4.92
N GLY A 412 -1.23 -26.56 5.09
CA GLY A 412 -1.92 -27.45 6.04
C GLY A 412 -2.02 -26.85 7.46
N GLY A 413 -3.18 -27.03 8.12
CA GLY A 413 -3.45 -26.49 9.45
C GLY A 413 -4.12 -25.11 9.46
N SER A 414 -4.15 -24.38 8.32
CA SER A 414 -4.85 -23.09 8.22
C SER A 414 -6.37 -23.17 8.43
N GLU A 415 -6.95 -24.37 8.35
CA GLU A 415 -8.35 -24.62 8.70
C GLU A 415 -8.69 -24.22 10.14
N PHE A 416 -7.73 -24.32 11.07
CA PHE A 416 -7.90 -23.99 12.49
C PHE A 416 -7.60 -22.52 12.85
N VAL A 417 -7.15 -21.72 11.89
CA VAL A 417 -6.85 -20.29 12.08
C VAL A 417 -8.11 -19.46 11.88
N SER A 418 -8.33 -18.39 12.66
CA SER A 418 -9.48 -17.50 12.45
C SER A 418 -9.42 -16.83 11.07
N THR A 419 -10.57 -16.53 10.48
CA THR A 419 -10.61 -15.84 9.18
C THR A 419 -9.94 -14.47 9.27
N GLN A 420 -10.13 -13.73 10.36
CA GLN A 420 -9.54 -12.40 10.61
C GLN A 420 -8.00 -12.45 10.60
N MET A 421 -7.41 -13.41 11.31
CA MET A 421 -5.97 -13.64 11.30
C MET A 421 -5.47 -13.97 9.89
N LEU A 422 -6.23 -14.79 9.15
CA LEU A 422 -5.89 -15.12 7.77
C LEU A 422 -5.97 -13.90 6.84
N GLY A 423 -6.93 -12.98 7.04
CA GLY A 423 -7.00 -11.71 6.29
C GLY A 423 -5.72 -10.88 6.47
N LYS A 424 -5.23 -10.76 7.71
CA LYS A 424 -3.94 -10.11 8.00
C LYS A 424 -2.78 -10.87 7.33
N GLN A 425 -2.78 -12.20 7.35
CA GLN A 425 -1.75 -12.98 6.65
C GLN A 425 -1.77 -12.76 5.13
N ILE A 426 -2.95 -12.67 4.50
CA ILE A 426 -3.07 -12.34 3.07
C ILE A 426 -2.36 -11.02 2.78
N LYS A 427 -2.64 -9.98 3.57
CA LYS A 427 -2.07 -8.66 3.36
C LYS A 427 -0.55 -8.65 3.49
N TYR A 428 -0.02 -9.23 4.57
CA TYR A 428 1.39 -9.05 4.92
C TYR A 428 2.33 -10.14 4.37
N TYR A 429 1.82 -11.35 4.07
CA TYR A 429 2.68 -12.46 3.64
C TYR A 429 2.41 -12.95 2.22
N TYR A 430 1.18 -12.80 1.72
CA TYR A 430 0.80 -13.32 0.40
C TYR A 430 0.58 -12.23 -0.64
N SER A 431 0.51 -10.95 -0.24
CA SER A 431 0.12 -9.82 -1.10
C SER A 431 -1.11 -10.12 -1.95
N GLY A 432 -2.04 -10.93 -1.43
CA GLY A 432 -3.05 -11.61 -2.24
C GLY A 432 -4.36 -10.85 -2.44
N PHE A 433 -4.41 -9.59 -2.01
CA PHE A 433 -5.55 -8.70 -2.27
C PHE A 433 -5.35 -7.97 -3.59
N ASP A 434 -6.44 -7.69 -4.30
CA ASP A 434 -6.36 -7.10 -5.64
C ASP A 434 -6.32 -5.57 -5.64
N TYR A 435 -6.68 -4.94 -4.50
CA TYR A 435 -6.49 -3.50 -4.30
C TYR A 435 -5.03 -3.08 -4.51
N ALA A 436 -4.81 -2.15 -5.44
CA ALA A 436 -3.49 -1.62 -5.74
C ALA A 436 -3.22 -0.32 -4.94
N TYR A 437 -4.04 0.70 -5.16
CA TYR A 437 -3.90 2.01 -4.52
C TYR A 437 -5.17 2.87 -4.63
N THR A 438 -5.24 3.92 -3.82
CA THR A 438 -6.16 5.03 -3.99
C THR A 438 -5.38 6.27 -4.39
N GLN A 439 -5.87 6.98 -5.40
CA GLN A 439 -5.37 8.28 -5.81
C GLN A 439 -6.41 9.35 -5.46
N VAL A 440 -6.02 10.35 -4.68
CA VAL A 440 -6.83 11.51 -4.32
C VAL A 440 -6.22 12.73 -5.00
N ASN A 441 -7.06 13.60 -5.55
CA ASN A 441 -6.58 14.84 -6.14
C ASN A 441 -6.18 15.86 -5.06
N LYS A 442 -5.44 16.90 -5.46
CA LYS A 442 -4.82 17.84 -4.51
C LYS A 442 -5.83 18.61 -3.65
N ASP A 443 -7.00 18.95 -4.20
CA ASP A 443 -8.05 19.65 -3.46
C ASP A 443 -9.00 18.70 -2.71
N HIS A 444 -8.78 17.38 -2.82
CA HIS A 444 -9.61 16.34 -2.23
C HIS A 444 -11.07 16.34 -2.75
N SER A 445 -11.39 17.00 -3.85
CA SER A 445 -12.73 16.96 -4.45
C SER A 445 -13.03 15.65 -5.17
N SER A 446 -12.00 14.86 -5.52
CA SER A 446 -12.16 13.60 -6.25
C SER A 446 -11.07 12.58 -5.92
N PHE A 447 -11.39 11.29 -6.14
CA PHE A 447 -10.44 10.20 -5.95
C PHE A 447 -10.75 9.01 -6.86
N SER A 448 -9.77 8.13 -7.06
CA SER A 448 -9.91 6.87 -7.79
C SER A 448 -9.34 5.72 -6.96
N ILE A 449 -10.12 4.65 -6.82
CA ILE A 449 -9.71 3.39 -6.20
C ILE A 449 -9.32 2.44 -7.31
N CYS A 450 -8.05 2.05 -7.37
CA CYS A 450 -7.52 1.24 -8.45
C CYS A 450 -7.19 -0.18 -7.96
N TYR A 451 -7.55 -1.18 -8.76
CA TYR A 451 -7.34 -2.59 -8.44
C TYR A 451 -7.17 -3.43 -9.71
N SER A 452 -6.43 -4.52 -9.60
CA SER A 452 -6.26 -5.48 -10.68
C SER A 452 -7.38 -6.52 -10.66
N ASP A 453 -7.68 -7.14 -11.80
CA ASP A 453 -8.53 -8.34 -11.82
C ASP A 453 -8.09 -9.28 -12.94
N PHE A 454 -8.38 -10.57 -12.81
CA PHE A 454 -8.15 -11.58 -13.84
C PHE A 454 -9.47 -12.15 -14.35
N GLU A 455 -9.95 -11.59 -15.46
CA GLU A 455 -11.19 -12.04 -16.10
C GLU A 455 -11.00 -13.40 -16.77
N ARG A 456 -11.97 -14.29 -16.58
CA ARG A 456 -12.01 -15.65 -17.15
C ARG A 456 -13.21 -15.83 -18.08
N GLY A 457 -13.57 -14.78 -18.81
CA GLY A 457 -14.68 -14.75 -19.75
C GLY A 457 -14.43 -15.52 -21.04
N LYS A 458 -15.50 -15.71 -21.83
CA LYS A 458 -15.39 -16.27 -23.19
C LYS A 458 -14.75 -15.27 -24.16
N ASP A 459 -15.13 -14.01 -24.05
CA ASP A 459 -14.71 -12.94 -24.98
C ASP A 459 -13.34 -12.36 -24.63
N TYR A 460 -13.00 -12.34 -23.34
CA TYR A 460 -11.69 -11.93 -22.85
C TYR A 460 -11.22 -12.82 -21.71
N LYS A 461 -9.95 -13.22 -21.80
CA LYS A 461 -9.24 -13.94 -20.75
C LYS A 461 -7.86 -13.31 -20.57
N GLY A 462 -7.68 -12.63 -19.46
CA GLY A 462 -6.44 -11.92 -19.14
C GLY A 462 -6.62 -10.94 -17.99
N THR A 463 -5.52 -10.28 -17.65
CA THR A 463 -5.49 -9.24 -16.62
C THR A 463 -6.22 -7.99 -17.09
N THR A 464 -6.92 -7.35 -16.18
CA THR A 464 -7.53 -6.03 -16.33
C THR A 464 -7.07 -5.14 -15.20
N PHE A 465 -7.08 -3.83 -15.44
CA PHE A 465 -6.90 -2.83 -14.41
C PHE A 465 -8.18 -2.00 -14.33
N ASN A 466 -8.74 -1.90 -13.13
CA ASN A 466 -10.06 -1.33 -12.89
C ASN A 466 -9.94 -0.12 -11.97
N SER A 467 -10.86 0.82 -12.13
CA SER A 467 -11.00 1.97 -11.24
C SER A 467 -12.44 2.19 -10.79
N ILE A 468 -12.60 2.60 -9.55
CA ILE A 468 -13.84 3.20 -9.02
C ILE A 468 -13.51 4.66 -8.71
N THR A 469 -14.08 5.60 -9.45
CA THR A 469 -13.75 7.03 -9.36
C THR A 469 -14.90 7.80 -8.74
N TYR A 470 -14.61 8.57 -7.68
CA TYR A 470 -15.50 9.59 -7.14
C TYR A 470 -15.19 10.94 -7.75
N SER A 471 -16.16 11.54 -8.41
CA SER A 471 -16.09 12.92 -8.91
C SER A 471 -17.51 13.48 -9.01
N ASP A 472 -17.68 14.80 -8.81
CA ASP A 472 -18.97 15.49 -8.87
C ASP A 472 -20.09 14.81 -8.04
N GLY A 473 -19.73 14.31 -6.86
CA GLY A 473 -20.67 13.66 -5.94
C GLY A 473 -21.09 12.24 -6.32
N LYS A 474 -20.50 11.63 -7.34
CA LYS A 474 -20.88 10.30 -7.86
C LYS A 474 -19.69 9.37 -7.97
N LEU A 475 -19.96 8.07 -7.79
CA LEU A 475 -19.01 6.99 -8.07
C LEU A 475 -19.27 6.42 -9.47
N THR A 476 -18.23 6.32 -10.28
CA THR A 476 -18.23 5.66 -11.60
C THR A 476 -17.21 4.52 -11.61
N GLN A 477 -17.36 3.60 -12.57
CA GLN A 477 -16.41 2.52 -12.79
C GLN A 477 -15.83 2.63 -14.20
N ASP A 478 -14.55 2.31 -14.32
CA ASP A 478 -13.91 2.10 -15.61
C ASP A 478 -12.92 0.93 -15.55
N LYS A 479 -12.55 0.40 -16.71
CA LYS A 479 -11.58 -0.67 -16.83
C LYS A 479 -10.81 -0.64 -18.14
N ILE A 480 -9.56 -1.09 -18.07
CA ILE A 480 -8.71 -1.35 -19.23
C ILE A 480 -8.23 -2.80 -19.24
N GLN A 481 -8.08 -3.35 -20.45
CA GLN A 481 -7.44 -4.65 -20.66
C GLN A 481 -5.94 -4.45 -20.73
N THR A 482 -5.17 -5.17 -19.91
CA THR A 482 -3.71 -4.99 -19.81
C THR A 482 -2.93 -6.19 -20.37
N LYS A 483 -3.61 -7.13 -21.01
CA LYS A 483 -2.94 -8.25 -21.68
C LYS A 483 -2.13 -7.74 -22.87
N SER A 484 -0.83 -8.05 -22.86
CA SER A 484 0.10 -7.71 -23.94
C SER A 484 1.01 -8.90 -24.27
N ASP A 485 1.80 -8.77 -25.35
CA ASP A 485 2.85 -9.73 -25.72
C ASP A 485 4.15 -9.51 -24.92
N ALA A 486 4.15 -8.57 -23.97
CA ALA A 486 5.28 -8.34 -23.10
C ALA A 486 5.59 -9.59 -22.28
N THR A 487 6.85 -9.74 -21.87
CA THR A 487 7.21 -10.82 -20.94
C THR A 487 6.51 -10.63 -19.60
N ARG A 488 6.37 -9.37 -19.18
CA ARG A 488 5.69 -8.93 -17.97
C ARG A 488 5.19 -7.50 -18.16
N SER A 489 4.10 -7.17 -17.48
CA SER A 489 3.52 -5.83 -17.47
C SER A 489 3.10 -5.45 -16.06
N ILE A 490 3.34 -4.20 -15.68
CA ILE A 490 2.81 -3.62 -14.45
C ILE A 490 2.09 -2.30 -14.75
N VAL A 491 1.17 -1.91 -13.88
CA VAL A 491 0.44 -0.66 -13.98
C VAL A 491 0.85 0.23 -12.82
N LEU A 492 1.43 1.38 -13.13
CA LEU A 492 1.75 2.41 -12.16
C LEU A 492 0.66 3.50 -12.18
N PRO A 493 0.41 4.17 -11.04
CA PRO A 493 -0.46 5.34 -11.01
C PRO A 493 0.12 6.45 -11.90
N ALA A 494 -0.76 7.22 -12.54
CA ALA A 494 -0.38 8.42 -13.28
C ALA A 494 -1.16 9.64 -12.79
N ARG A 495 -1.40 10.64 -13.66
CA ARG A 495 -2.36 11.70 -13.35
C ARG A 495 -3.76 11.10 -13.21
N GLN A 496 -4.61 11.75 -12.42
CA GLN A 496 -5.98 11.32 -12.25
C GLN A 496 -6.68 11.09 -13.60
N GLY A 497 -7.42 9.98 -13.71
CA GLY A 497 -8.02 9.53 -14.97
C GLY A 497 -7.04 8.90 -15.95
N GLN A 498 -5.81 8.60 -15.52
CA GLN A 498 -4.81 7.91 -16.34
C GLN A 498 -4.00 6.91 -15.50
N VAL A 499 -3.41 5.94 -16.17
CA VAL A 499 -2.39 5.04 -15.63
C VAL A 499 -1.21 4.94 -16.56
N LEU A 500 -0.06 4.59 -16.02
CA LEU A 500 1.15 4.31 -16.78
C LEU A 500 1.32 2.79 -16.87
N ILE A 501 1.32 2.25 -18.09
CA ILE A 501 1.61 0.84 -18.34
C ILE A 501 3.10 0.68 -18.67
N LEU A 502 3.76 -0.26 -18.00
CA LEU A 502 5.16 -0.62 -18.22
C LEU A 502 5.21 -2.05 -18.75
N ASP A 503 5.61 -2.20 -20.01
CA ASP A 503 5.76 -3.49 -20.67
C ASP A 503 7.23 -3.86 -20.79
N TYR A 504 7.67 -4.90 -20.09
CA TYR A 504 9.04 -5.42 -20.17
C TYR A 504 9.17 -6.53 -21.22
N TYR A 505 10.08 -6.34 -22.17
CA TYR A 505 10.40 -7.29 -23.22
C TYR A 505 11.78 -7.90 -22.98
N ARG A 506 11.81 -9.10 -22.38
CA ARG A 506 13.05 -9.75 -21.95
C ARG A 506 14.02 -10.02 -23.10
N LYS A 507 13.50 -10.45 -24.25
CA LYS A 507 14.32 -10.76 -25.44
C LYS A 507 14.94 -9.50 -26.05
N ASP A 508 14.15 -8.42 -26.10
CA ASP A 508 14.56 -7.14 -26.68
C ASP A 508 15.34 -6.26 -25.70
N LYS A 509 15.44 -6.66 -24.43
CA LYS A 509 16.11 -5.92 -23.36
C LYS A 509 15.63 -4.47 -23.26
N LYS A 510 14.31 -4.27 -23.30
CA LYS A 510 13.69 -2.96 -23.24
C LYS A 510 12.45 -2.93 -22.34
N ILE A 511 12.07 -1.72 -21.92
CA ILE A 511 10.73 -1.42 -21.44
C ILE A 511 10.08 -0.43 -22.38
N ASP A 512 8.84 -0.68 -22.74
CA ASP A 512 7.95 0.33 -23.33
C ASP A 512 7.02 0.89 -22.25
N LEU A 513 6.85 2.20 -22.25
CA LEU A 513 5.99 2.94 -21.34
C LEU A 513 4.94 3.70 -22.14
N HIS A 514 3.70 3.64 -21.70
CA HIS A 514 2.63 4.44 -22.30
C HIS A 514 1.53 4.74 -21.29
N PHE A 515 0.89 5.90 -21.47
CA PHE A 515 -0.28 6.25 -20.69
C PHE A 515 -1.55 5.67 -21.31
N GLU A 516 -2.37 5.05 -20.47
CA GLU A 516 -3.74 4.69 -20.80
C GLU A 516 -4.70 5.56 -19.99
N LYS A 517 -5.87 5.86 -20.57
CA LYS A 517 -6.92 6.61 -19.87
C LYS A 517 -7.79 5.64 -19.05
N LEU A 518 -8.19 6.12 -17.89
CA LEU A 518 -9.28 5.56 -17.09
C LEU A 518 -10.40 6.62 -17.10
N ASN A 519 -11.56 6.30 -17.64
CA ASN A 519 -12.72 7.19 -17.79
C ASN A 519 -13.35 7.60 -16.46
#